data_AF-A0A7Y4VWD6-F1
#
_entry.id   AF-A0A7Y4VWD6-F1
#
_cell.length_a   1.000
_cell.length_b   1.000
_cell.length_c   1.000
_cell.angle_alpha   90.00
_cell.angle_beta   90.00
_cell.angle_gamma   90.00
#
_symmetry.space_group_name_H-M   'P 1'
#
loop_
_entity.id
_entity.type
_entity.pdbx_description
1 polymer ?
#
loop_
_entity_poly.entity_id
_entity_poly.type
_entity_poly.pdbx_seq_one_letter_code
_entity_poly.pdbx_strand_id
1 'polypeptide(L)'
;MTAPASGALPEIGPLLGRLAGWSEEGVLADGILGPIRLGLVDAILERAGVARRHLAAGNITSARSAIGRPAWLSEWERAVAAASAAVAEEAERRLRHAAIAARYPAKRLASLLPDV
;
A
#
# COMPACT_ATOMS: atom_id res chain seq x y z
N MET A 1 -12.86 25.14 -23.59
CA MET A 1 -12.51 23.89 -22.88
C MET A 1 -11.31 23.28 -23.58
N THR A 2 -10.11 23.56 -23.08
CA THR A 2 -8.84 23.09 -23.65
C THR A 2 -8.31 22.02 -22.72
N ALA A 3 -8.14 20.80 -23.25
CA ALA A 3 -7.57 19.68 -22.51
C ALA A 3 -6.16 20.03 -21.99
N PRO A 4 -5.78 19.63 -20.76
CA PRO A 4 -4.40 19.80 -20.31
C PRO A 4 -3.47 18.94 -21.19
N ALA A 5 -2.37 19.54 -21.61
CA ALA A 5 -1.36 18.90 -22.45
C ALA A 5 -0.78 17.67 -21.74
N SER A 6 -1.21 16.50 -22.20
CA SER A 6 -0.55 15.22 -21.93
C SER A 6 0.85 15.28 -22.53
N GLY A 7 1.90 15.25 -21.70
CA GLY A 7 3.26 14.98 -22.20
C GLY A 7 4.40 15.90 -21.76
N ALA A 8 4.23 16.80 -20.79
CA ALA A 8 5.34 17.63 -20.31
C ALA A 8 5.82 17.19 -18.91
N LEU A 9 6.58 16.10 -18.84
CA LEU A 9 7.57 15.86 -17.77
C LEU A 9 8.98 15.95 -18.39
N PRO A 10 9.47 17.13 -18.84
CA PRO A 10 10.58 17.20 -19.79
C PRO A 10 11.97 17.08 -19.16
N GLU A 11 12.11 17.02 -17.83
CA GLU A 11 13.44 17.06 -17.19
C GLU A 11 13.74 15.87 -16.27
N ILE A 12 12.79 14.94 -16.12
CA ILE A 12 12.96 13.70 -15.34
C ILE A 12 13.14 12.49 -16.28
N GLY A 13 13.07 12.67 -17.60
CA GLY A 13 12.98 11.60 -18.62
C GLY A 13 13.90 10.39 -18.41
N PRO A 14 15.22 10.55 -18.24
CA PRO A 14 16.13 9.43 -18.02
C PRO A 14 15.97 8.74 -16.64
N LEU A 15 15.51 9.49 -15.62
CA LEU A 15 15.28 8.99 -14.26
C LEU A 15 13.88 8.40 -14.08
N LEU A 16 12.90 8.83 -14.88
CA LEU A 16 11.56 8.23 -14.94
C LEU A 16 11.63 6.75 -15.32
N GLY A 17 12.53 6.39 -16.25
CA GLY A 17 12.81 5.00 -16.58
C GLY A 17 13.36 4.17 -15.42
N ARG A 18 13.99 4.79 -14.41
CA ARG A 18 14.42 4.12 -13.16
C ARG A 18 13.39 4.17 -12.04
N LEU A 19 12.48 5.14 -12.08
CA LEU A 19 11.33 5.21 -11.17
C LEU A 19 10.27 4.17 -11.53
N ALA A 20 10.01 4.01 -12.84
CA ALA A 20 9.16 2.97 -13.41
C ALA A 20 9.91 1.66 -13.63
N GLY A 21 11.24 1.70 -13.73
CA GLY A 21 12.10 0.55 -13.77
C GLY A 21 12.19 -0.08 -12.38
N TRP A 22 11.48 -1.18 -12.20
CA TRP A 22 11.69 -2.06 -11.08
C TRP A 22 13.15 -2.58 -11.09
N SER A 23 14.02 -1.97 -10.29
CA SER A 23 15.29 -2.61 -9.91
C SER A 23 15.08 -3.31 -8.57
N GLU A 24 15.29 -4.63 -8.54
CA GLU A 24 15.19 -5.51 -7.36
C GLU A 24 13.77 -5.68 -6.77
N GLU A 25 12.83 -6.14 -7.63
CA GLU A 25 11.42 -6.43 -7.32
C GLU A 25 11.15 -7.19 -6.01
N GLY A 26 12.01 -8.14 -5.63
CA GLY A 26 11.77 -8.99 -4.45
C GLY A 26 12.02 -8.28 -3.12
N VAL A 27 13.13 -7.53 -3.01
CA VAL A 27 13.61 -6.99 -1.73
C VAL A 27 12.78 -5.79 -1.28
N LEU A 28 12.36 -4.94 -2.24
CA LEU A 28 11.53 -3.76 -1.95
C LEU A 28 10.07 -4.11 -1.68
N ALA A 29 9.52 -5.09 -2.41
CA ALA A 29 8.16 -5.57 -2.15
C ALA A 29 8.08 -6.25 -0.77
N ASP A 30 9.06 -7.09 -0.42
CA ASP A 30 9.11 -7.69 0.91
C ASP A 30 9.41 -6.66 2.02
N GLY A 31 10.18 -5.61 1.74
CA GLY A 31 10.46 -4.54 2.71
C GLY A 31 9.21 -3.75 3.09
N ILE A 32 8.43 -3.29 2.11
CA ILE A 32 7.28 -2.41 2.35
C ILE A 32 6.02 -3.21 2.69
N LEU A 33 5.75 -4.29 1.95
CA LEU A 33 4.54 -5.09 2.14
C LEU A 33 4.71 -6.17 3.21
N GLY A 34 5.94 -6.52 3.58
CA GLY A 34 6.24 -7.54 4.59
C GLY A 34 5.51 -7.30 5.92
N PRO A 35 5.64 -6.12 6.55
CA PRO A 35 4.93 -5.80 7.79
C PRO A 35 3.40 -5.88 7.65
N ILE A 36 2.86 -5.44 6.52
CA ILE A 36 1.40 -5.47 6.25
C ILE A 36 0.90 -6.90 6.09
N ARG A 37 1.65 -7.73 5.35
CA ARG A 37 1.36 -9.16 5.17
C ARG A 37 1.39 -9.89 6.52
N LEU A 38 2.39 -9.63 7.37
CA LEU A 38 2.45 -10.21 8.71
C LEU A 38 1.28 -9.73 9.59
N GLY A 39 0.95 -8.44 9.57
CA GLY A 39 -0.20 -7.91 10.32
C GLY A 39 -1.53 -8.51 9.89
N LEU A 40 -1.72 -8.80 8.59
CA LEU A 40 -2.88 -9.53 8.09
C LEU A 40 -2.92 -10.96 8.64
N VAL A 41 -1.79 -11.69 8.59
CA VAL A 41 -1.70 -13.05 9.14
C VAL A 41 -2.01 -13.07 10.63
N ASP A 42 -1.43 -12.15 11.40
CA ASP A 42 -1.69 -12.02 12.84
C ASP A 42 -3.19 -11.78 13.12
N ALA A 43 -3.81 -10.87 12.38
CA ALA A 43 -5.24 -10.58 12.52
C ALA A 43 -6.13 -11.81 12.23
N ILE A 44 -5.76 -12.60 11.22
CA ILE A 44 -6.46 -13.84 10.87
C ILE A 44 -6.30 -14.89 11.98
N LEU A 45 -5.09 -15.06 12.50
CA LEU A 45 -4.80 -16.01 13.57
C LEU A 45 -5.51 -15.63 14.86
N GLU A 46 -5.57 -14.34 15.20
CA GLU A 46 -6.35 -13.84 16.34
C GLU A 46 -7.84 -14.16 16.20
N ARG A 47 -8.42 -13.96 15.01
CA ARG A 47 -9.82 -14.33 14.72
C ARG A 47 -10.05 -15.83 14.84
N ALA A 48 -9.12 -16.66 14.36
CA ALA A 48 -9.18 -18.10 14.54
C ALA A 48 -9.13 -18.48 16.03
N GLY A 49 -8.31 -17.78 16.83
CA GLY A 49 -8.27 -17.89 18.28
C GLY A 49 -9.61 -17.55 18.95
N VAL A 50 -10.24 -16.44 18.54
CA VAL A 50 -11.58 -16.05 19.00
C VAL A 50 -12.61 -17.13 18.67
N ALA A 51 -12.61 -17.65 17.43
CA ALA A 51 -13.53 -18.70 17.03
C ALA A 51 -13.34 -19.98 17.85
N ARG A 52 -12.09 -20.37 18.13
CA ARG A 52 -11.78 -21.54 18.98
C ARG A 52 -12.35 -21.37 20.40
N ARG A 53 -12.22 -20.17 20.98
CA ARG A 53 -12.81 -19.87 22.31
C ARG A 53 -14.34 -19.98 22.30
N HIS A 54 -14.99 -19.48 21.24
CA HIS A 54 -16.44 -19.63 21.09
C HIS A 54 -16.87 -21.09 20.91
N LEU A 55 -16.13 -21.89 20.14
CA LEU A 55 -16.40 -23.32 20.01
C LEU A 55 -16.24 -24.06 21.33
N ALA A 56 -15.20 -23.76 22.10
CA ALA A 56 -14.98 -24.35 23.42
C ALA A 56 -16.12 -24.03 24.40
N ALA A 57 -16.76 -22.86 24.25
CA ALA A 57 -17.94 -22.47 25.01
C ALA A 57 -19.28 -23.01 24.42
N GLY A 58 -19.24 -23.86 23.39
CA GLY A 58 -20.42 -24.40 22.72
C GLY A 58 -21.18 -23.41 21.82
N ASN A 59 -20.65 -22.20 21.62
CA ASN A 59 -21.29 -21.16 20.82
C ASN A 59 -20.83 -21.20 19.36
N ILE A 60 -21.45 -22.09 18.58
CA ILE A 60 -21.14 -22.30 17.16
C ILE A 60 -21.43 -21.06 16.31
N THR A 61 -22.50 -20.33 16.60
CA THR A 61 -22.88 -19.12 15.84
C THR A 61 -21.80 -18.05 15.95
N SER A 62 -21.36 -17.72 17.17
CA SER A 62 -20.30 -16.73 17.36
C SER A 62 -18.95 -17.20 16.80
N ALA A 63 -18.65 -18.50 16.87
CA ALA A 63 -17.45 -19.04 16.23
C ALA A 63 -17.45 -18.84 14.71
N ARG A 64 -18.59 -19.14 14.05
CA ARG A 64 -18.73 -18.93 12.60
C ARG A 64 -18.65 -17.46 12.22
N SER A 65 -19.24 -16.57 13.02
CA SER A 65 -19.15 -15.13 12.76
C SER A 65 -17.72 -14.61 12.88
N ALA A 66 -16.92 -15.15 13.80
CA ALA A 66 -15.54 -14.69 14.02
C ALA A 66 -14.58 -14.94 12.84
N ILE A 67 -14.79 -16.03 12.09
CA ILE A 67 -13.99 -16.40 10.88
C ILE A 67 -14.80 -16.34 9.58
N GLY A 68 -16.03 -15.85 9.63
CA GLY A 68 -16.92 -15.82 8.47
C GLY A 68 -16.43 -14.84 7.40
N ARG A 69 -17.08 -14.87 6.23
CA ARG A 69 -16.77 -13.97 5.11
C ARG A 69 -16.69 -12.49 5.51
N PRO A 70 -17.63 -11.91 6.30
CA PRO A 70 -17.54 -10.50 6.67
C PRO A 70 -16.30 -10.18 7.51
N ALA A 71 -15.94 -11.08 8.42
CA ALA A 71 -14.74 -10.97 9.24
C ALA A 71 -13.47 -10.98 8.38
N TRP A 72 -13.39 -11.93 7.45
CA TRP A 72 -12.27 -12.01 6.50
C TRP A 72 -12.15 -10.76 5.62
N LEU A 73 -13.27 -10.32 5.05
CA LEU A 73 -13.30 -9.18 4.14
C LEU A 73 -12.84 -7.90 4.85
N SER A 74 -13.27 -7.69 6.09
CA SER A 74 -12.85 -6.54 6.89
C SER A 74 -11.34 -6.50 7.12
N GLU A 75 -10.69 -7.63 7.42
CA GLU A 75 -9.23 -7.68 7.57
C GLU A 75 -8.50 -7.48 6.25
N TRP A 76 -9.03 -8.06 5.19
CA TRP A 76 -8.48 -7.92 3.84
C TRP A 76 -8.54 -6.46 3.35
N GLU A 77 -9.69 -5.81 3.47
CA GLU A 77 -9.88 -4.40 3.10
C GLU A 77 -8.93 -3.49 3.86
N ARG A 78 -8.76 -3.73 5.17
CA ARG A 78 -7.79 -3.01 6.00
C ARG A 78 -6.36 -3.20 5.51
N ALA A 79 -5.96 -4.43 5.19
CA ALA A 79 -4.63 -4.72 4.67
C ALA A 79 -4.39 -4.10 3.28
N VAL A 80 -5.39 -4.12 2.40
CA VAL A 80 -5.31 -3.50 1.06
C VAL A 80 -5.19 -1.98 1.18
N ALA A 81 -5.95 -1.35 2.08
CA ALA A 81 -5.84 0.08 2.33
C ALA A 81 -4.42 0.45 2.83
N ALA A 82 -3.89 -0.31 3.79
CA ALA A 82 -2.53 -0.12 4.30
C ALA A 82 -1.47 -0.31 3.20
N ALA A 83 -1.61 -1.34 2.37
CA ALA A 83 -0.72 -1.59 1.24
C ALA A 83 -0.75 -0.45 0.21
N SER A 84 -1.94 0.06 -0.09
CA SER A 84 -2.12 1.15 -1.04
C SER A 84 -1.46 2.43 -0.54
N ALA A 85 -1.64 2.76 0.75
CA ALA A 85 -0.99 3.89 1.39
C ALA A 85 0.55 3.75 1.37
N ALA A 86 1.07 2.59 1.78
CA ALA A 86 2.52 2.36 1.83
C ALA A 86 3.17 2.43 0.44
N VAL A 87 2.50 1.94 -0.61
CA VAL A 87 2.97 2.06 -1.99
C VAL A 87 2.94 3.51 -2.47
N ALA A 88 1.89 4.27 -2.14
CA ALA A 88 1.80 5.69 -2.49
C ALA A 88 2.90 6.51 -1.82
N GLU A 89 3.13 6.32 -0.51
CA GLU A 89 4.21 6.97 0.24
C GLU A 89 5.59 6.66 -0.34
N GLU A 90 5.86 5.40 -0.70
CA GLU A 90 7.13 5.02 -1.31
C GLU A 90 7.30 5.64 -2.71
N ALA A 91 6.24 5.65 -3.52
CA ALA A 91 6.27 6.28 -4.84
C ALA A 91 6.56 7.78 -4.72
N GLU A 92 5.90 8.47 -3.80
CA GLU A 92 6.14 9.88 -3.50
C GLU A 92 7.58 10.12 -3.05
N ARG A 93 8.09 9.32 -2.11
CA ARG A 93 9.47 9.41 -1.62
C ARG A 93 10.47 9.28 -2.76
N ARG A 94 10.27 8.32 -3.67
CA ARG A 94 11.14 8.12 -4.85
C ARG A 94 11.05 9.30 -5.82
N LEU A 95 9.86 9.83 -6.08
CA LEU A 95 9.67 11.01 -6.90
C LEU A 95 10.40 12.23 -6.33
N ARG A 96 10.29 12.45 -5.02
CA ARG A 96 11.02 13.52 -4.32
C ARG A 96 12.54 13.33 -4.45
N HIS A 97 13.06 12.13 -4.24
CA HIS A 97 14.48 11.84 -4.43
C HIS A 97 14.96 12.10 -5.87
N ALA A 98 14.20 11.66 -6.88
CA ALA A 98 14.54 11.89 -8.28
C ALA A 98 14.48 13.37 -8.66
N ALA A 99 13.50 14.11 -8.14
CA ALA A 99 13.40 15.56 -8.33
C ALA A 99 14.61 16.30 -7.75
N ILE A 100 15.07 15.92 -6.55
CA ILE A 100 16.30 16.46 -5.96
C ILE A 100 17.51 16.19 -6.86
N ALA A 101 17.67 14.95 -7.31
CA ALA A 101 18.78 14.56 -8.19
C ALA A 101 18.76 15.34 -9.52
N ALA A 102 17.57 15.62 -10.06
CA ALA A 102 17.37 16.42 -11.27
C ALA A 102 17.40 17.94 -11.01
N ARG A 103 17.60 18.40 -9.77
CA ARG A 103 17.50 19.82 -9.36
C ARG A 103 16.15 20.46 -9.74
N TYR A 104 15.08 19.66 -9.74
CA TYR A 104 13.74 20.10 -10.10
C TYR A 104 13.17 21.04 -9.02
N PRO A 105 12.48 22.15 -9.38
CA PRO A 105 11.97 23.10 -8.40
C PRO A 105 10.92 22.50 -7.45
N ALA A 106 11.17 22.56 -6.14
CA ALA A 106 10.31 21.97 -5.11
C ALA A 106 8.85 22.45 -5.14
N LYS A 107 8.62 23.75 -5.42
CA LYS A 107 7.27 24.32 -5.54
C LYS A 107 6.47 23.70 -6.70
N ARG A 108 7.14 23.37 -7.81
CA ARG A 108 6.48 22.72 -8.96
C ARG A 108 6.21 21.26 -8.71
N LEU A 109 7.11 20.57 -7.99
CA LEU A 109 6.86 19.19 -7.60
C LEU A 109 5.66 19.08 -6.66
N ALA A 110 5.57 19.97 -5.66
CA ALA A 110 4.47 19.98 -4.72
C ALA A 110 3.10 20.13 -5.41
N SER A 111 3.00 20.91 -6.49
CA SER A 111 1.74 21.05 -7.25
C SER A 111 1.37 19.85 -8.13
N LEU A 112 2.27 18.86 -8.27
CA LEU A 112 2.07 17.67 -9.09
C LEU A 112 1.89 16.38 -8.27
N LEU A 113 2.18 16.43 -6.97
CA LEU A 113 1.97 15.31 -6.07
C LEU A 113 0.50 15.31 -5.60
N PRO A 114 -0.10 14.13 -5.39
CA PRO A 114 -1.44 14.03 -4.83
C PRO A 114 -1.47 14.61 -3.41
N ASP A 115 -2.55 15.30 -3.06
CA ASP A 115 -2.87 15.65 -1.68
C ASP A 115 -3.26 14.35 -0.96
N VAL A 116 -2.30 13.73 -0.27
CA VAL A 116 -2.55 12.52 0.55
C VAL A 116 -3.13 12.92 1.91
#